data_AF-A0A7J4MRM6-F1
#
_entry.id   AF-A0A7J4MRM6-F1
#
_cell.length_a   1.000
_cell.length_b   1.000
_cell.length_c   1.000
_cell.angle_alpha   90.00
_cell.angle_beta   90.00
_cell.angle_gamma   90.00
#
_symmetry.space_group_name_H-M   'P 1'
#
loop_
_entity.id
_entity.type
_entity.pdbx_description
1 polymer ?
#
loop_
_entity_poly.entity_id
_entity_poly.type
_entity_poly.pdbx_seq_one_letter_code
_entity_poly.pdbx_strand_id
1 'polypeptide(L)'
;MLNYFPNIKDYFSLAVKLFLILSIINSIYYHLWHLMSTSIFLLILMFIPQVIKKSVDIKIPKEFEILLLIFVIITLFFGQFNGVIAPLFFGIAISFIGFLISFILYASNQIKKNPLLIILFSFNLAVTFGFGLEILKYYLKFLLGYELSLSTYTYSMMSMTYVIIGALIASIIGYIYMKTRMNFIKQIVKKFINSNPNKFSLIDDPSEILELIKSGENEKLEFKSTLRMNLYLKQIDRKIEFSVLKTLTAFMNSNGGKLFIGVNDSGEINGISQDKFENYDKFNLHLTNLIKDKIGKEFLPFINIKSFLIEGKTIVEIECKKSDKPIFLKDNKDEEFFIRAGPSSVQLNGRELVEYISRRFSKHL
;
A
#
# COMPACT_ATOMS: atom_id res chain seq x y z
N MET A 1 9.16 -10.45 21.18
CA MET A 1 10.47 -10.15 21.80
C MET A 1 11.34 -9.13 21.06
N LEU A 2 11.05 -8.73 19.81
CA LEU A 2 11.88 -7.76 19.05
C LEU A 2 11.44 -6.28 19.14
N ASN A 3 10.45 -5.94 19.98
CA ASN A 3 9.94 -4.57 20.09
C ASN A 3 10.61 -3.72 21.18
N TYR A 4 11.52 -4.27 21.99
CA TYR A 4 12.10 -3.55 23.13
C TYR A 4 13.44 -2.84 22.84
N PHE A 5 14.03 -3.04 21.66
CA PHE A 5 15.30 -2.42 21.29
C PHE A 5 15.29 -1.90 19.85
N PRO A 6 14.69 -0.72 19.60
CA PRO A 6 14.64 -0.13 18.26
C PRO A 6 16.02 0.07 17.63
N ASN A 7 17.07 0.26 18.45
CA ASN A 7 18.42 0.55 17.95
C ASN A 7 19.27 -0.71 17.64
N ILE A 8 18.94 -1.90 18.19
CA ILE A 8 19.77 -3.11 17.99
C ILE A 8 19.82 -3.51 16.52
N LYS A 9 18.69 -3.41 15.81
CA LYS A 9 18.63 -3.73 14.38
C LYS A 9 19.54 -2.81 13.55
N ASP A 10 19.55 -1.52 13.86
CA ASP A 10 20.34 -0.54 13.13
C ASP A 10 21.83 -0.74 13.39
N TYR A 11 22.23 -1.01 14.64
CA TYR A 11 23.61 -1.40 14.97
C TYR A 11 24.03 -2.70 14.30
N PHE A 12 23.14 -3.70 14.26
CA PHE A 12 23.43 -4.98 13.62
C PHE A 12 23.55 -4.85 12.09
N SER A 13 22.67 -4.08 11.46
CA SER A 13 22.77 -3.72 10.03
C SER A 13 24.08 -2.99 9.73
N LEU A 14 24.48 -2.05 10.58
CA LEU A 14 25.75 -1.34 10.46
C LEU A 14 26.95 -2.28 10.62
N ALA A 15 26.91 -3.20 11.58
CA ALA A 15 27.95 -4.22 11.77
C ALA A 15 28.12 -5.10 10.52
N VAL A 16 27.02 -5.57 9.91
CA VAL A 16 27.07 -6.36 8.68
C VAL A 16 27.66 -5.54 7.52
N LYS A 17 27.31 -4.24 7.39
CA LYS A 17 27.90 -3.37 6.37
C LYS A 17 29.40 -3.18 6.57
N LEU A 18 29.86 -2.95 7.80
CA LEU A 18 31.28 -2.87 8.11
C LEU A 18 32.01 -4.17 7.79
N PHE A 19 31.40 -5.32 8.14
CA PHE A 19 31.95 -6.63 7.79
C PHE A 19 32.06 -6.83 6.28
N LEU A 20 31.07 -6.40 5.50
CA LEU A 20 31.13 -6.43 4.04
C LEU A 20 32.26 -5.56 3.48
N ILE A 21 32.47 -4.36 4.03
CA ILE A 21 33.57 -3.48 3.62
C ILE A 21 34.92 -4.13 3.93
N LEU A 22 35.08 -4.70 5.13
CA LEU A 22 36.29 -5.44 5.50
C LEU A 22 36.49 -6.66 4.60
N SER A 23 35.42 -7.40 4.27
CA SER A 23 35.46 -8.53 3.34
C SER A 23 35.94 -8.10 1.95
N ILE A 24 35.49 -6.95 1.45
CA ILE A 24 35.95 -6.40 0.16
C ILE A 24 37.45 -6.11 0.19
N ILE A 25 37.93 -5.37 1.21
CA ILE A 25 39.35 -5.04 1.37
C ILE A 25 40.21 -6.32 1.47
N ASN A 26 39.78 -7.26 2.30
CA ASN A 26 40.47 -8.54 2.49
C ASN A 26 40.50 -9.37 1.21
N SER A 27 39.39 -9.38 0.45
CA SER A 27 39.30 -10.10 -0.81
C SER A 27 40.20 -9.49 -1.89
N ILE A 28 40.40 -8.17 -1.90
CA ILE A 28 41.36 -7.50 -2.78
C ILE A 28 42.78 -7.95 -2.43
N TYR A 29 43.14 -7.94 -1.14
CA TYR A 29 44.47 -8.31 -0.66
C TYR A 29 44.84 -9.77 -0.96
N TYR A 30 43.90 -10.71 -0.78
CA TYR A 30 44.12 -12.14 -1.02
C TYR A 30 43.72 -12.62 -2.42
N HIS A 31 43.37 -11.70 -3.34
CA HIS A 31 42.94 -12.05 -4.70
C HIS A 31 41.71 -13.00 -4.74
N LEU A 32 40.78 -12.87 -3.80
CA LEU A 32 39.57 -13.69 -3.68
C LEU A 32 38.37 -13.05 -4.40
N TRP A 33 38.38 -13.09 -5.73
CA TRP A 33 37.44 -12.35 -6.61
C TRP A 33 35.97 -12.65 -6.37
N HIS A 34 35.65 -13.94 -6.17
CA HIS A 34 34.29 -14.38 -5.93
C HIS A 34 33.71 -13.76 -4.65
N LEU A 35 34.54 -13.61 -3.62
CA LEU A 35 34.15 -12.97 -2.36
C LEU A 35 34.07 -11.45 -2.51
N MET A 36 34.98 -10.83 -3.26
CA MET A 36 34.97 -9.40 -3.55
C MET A 36 33.68 -8.97 -4.27
N SER A 37 33.38 -9.60 -5.42
CA SER A 37 32.21 -9.23 -6.23
C SER A 37 30.90 -9.46 -5.49
N THR A 38 30.82 -10.56 -4.74
CA THR A 38 29.63 -10.89 -3.95
C THR A 38 29.46 -9.89 -2.81
N SER A 39 30.55 -9.51 -2.12
CA SER A 39 30.49 -8.54 -1.03
C SER A 39 30.12 -7.13 -1.51
N ILE A 40 30.64 -6.68 -2.67
CA ILE A 40 30.25 -5.40 -3.29
C ILE A 40 28.76 -5.38 -3.59
N PHE A 41 28.25 -6.43 -4.25
CA PHE A 41 26.83 -6.50 -4.58
C PHE A 41 25.94 -6.53 -3.33
N LEU A 42 26.27 -7.34 -2.32
CA LEU A 42 25.50 -7.41 -1.07
C LEU A 42 25.49 -6.06 -0.35
N LEU A 43 26.62 -5.33 -0.37
CA LEU A 43 26.69 -3.99 0.20
C LEU A 43 25.74 -3.03 -0.52
N ILE A 44 25.77 -2.99 -1.85
CA ILE A 44 24.85 -2.17 -2.66
C ILE A 44 23.39 -2.54 -2.35
N LEU A 45 23.08 -3.83 -2.32
CA LEU A 45 21.74 -4.35 -2.04
C LEU A 45 21.23 -3.87 -0.65
N MET A 46 22.10 -3.85 0.37
CA MET A 46 21.76 -3.35 1.70
C MET A 46 21.46 -1.84 1.77
N PHE A 47 21.87 -1.06 0.78
CA PHE A 47 21.55 0.37 0.70
C PHE A 47 20.23 0.66 -0.04
N ILE A 48 19.71 -0.29 -0.82
CA ILE A 48 18.47 -0.10 -1.60
C ILE A 48 17.29 0.40 -0.74
N PRO A 49 16.96 -0.18 0.43
CA PRO A 49 15.85 0.29 1.24
C PRO A 49 16.01 1.76 1.68
N GLN A 50 17.24 2.16 1.99
CA GLN A 50 17.55 3.53 2.42
C GLN A 50 17.42 4.53 1.28
N VAL A 51 17.84 4.15 0.08
CA VAL A 51 17.68 4.96 -1.14
C VAL A 51 16.20 5.16 -1.46
N ILE A 52 15.41 4.07 -1.48
CA ILE A 52 13.95 4.13 -1.77
C ILE A 52 13.22 5.00 -0.75
N LYS A 53 13.56 4.86 0.54
CA LYS A 53 12.95 5.68 1.61
C LYS A 53 13.20 7.17 1.39
N LYS A 54 14.39 7.55 0.90
CA LYS A 54 14.78 8.95 0.66
C LYS A 54 14.21 9.50 -0.66
N SER A 55 14.15 8.70 -1.72
CA SER A 55 13.74 9.15 -3.06
C SER A 55 12.22 9.16 -3.26
N VAL A 56 11.50 8.22 -2.65
CA VAL A 56 10.05 8.06 -2.88
C VAL A 56 9.22 8.38 -1.64
N ASP A 57 9.83 8.73 -0.50
CA ASP A 57 9.13 8.99 0.79
C ASP A 57 8.12 7.87 1.14
N ILE A 58 8.52 6.62 0.90
CA ILE A 58 7.75 5.41 1.24
C ILE A 58 8.40 4.79 2.47
N LYS A 59 7.60 4.51 3.51
CA LYS A 59 8.01 3.73 4.68
C LYS A 59 7.96 2.24 4.33
N ILE A 60 9.13 1.66 4.08
CA ILE A 60 9.29 0.23 3.77
C ILE A 60 8.96 -0.63 5.00
N PRO A 61 8.29 -1.80 4.85
CA PRO A 61 8.05 -2.70 5.97
C PRO A 61 9.37 -3.18 6.60
N LYS A 62 9.43 -3.25 7.93
CA LYS A 62 10.66 -3.70 8.63
C LYS A 62 11.04 -5.14 8.30
N GLU A 63 10.05 -5.96 7.95
CA GLU A 63 10.18 -7.34 7.52
C GLU A 63 11.05 -7.48 6.28
N PHE A 64 10.95 -6.53 5.34
CA PHE A 64 11.75 -6.51 4.11
C PHE A 64 13.24 -6.37 4.42
N GLU A 65 13.58 -5.40 5.28
CA GLU A 65 14.97 -5.16 5.70
C GLU A 65 15.52 -6.36 6.49
N ILE A 66 14.71 -7.04 7.30
CA ILE A 66 15.12 -8.24 8.05
C ILE A 66 15.38 -9.41 7.08
N LEU A 67 14.48 -9.64 6.12
CA LEU A 67 14.65 -10.70 5.12
C LEU A 67 15.92 -10.47 4.30
N LEU A 68 16.15 -9.24 3.86
CA LEU A 68 17.35 -8.85 3.11
C LEU A 68 18.61 -9.04 3.95
N LEU A 69 18.57 -8.71 5.25
CA LEU A 69 19.68 -8.92 6.18
C LEU A 69 19.98 -10.41 6.41
N ILE A 70 18.95 -11.23 6.64
CA ILE A 70 19.08 -12.69 6.76
C ILE A 70 19.70 -13.27 5.48
N PHE A 71 19.23 -12.82 4.31
CA PHE A 71 19.76 -13.23 3.02
C PHE A 71 21.25 -12.88 2.87
N VAL A 72 21.66 -11.65 3.22
CA VAL A 72 23.06 -11.21 3.18
C VAL A 72 23.93 -12.09 4.08
N ILE A 73 23.47 -12.38 5.30
CA ILE A 73 24.17 -13.23 6.26
C ILE A 73 24.32 -14.65 5.70
N ILE A 74 23.24 -15.28 5.23
CA ILE A 74 23.29 -16.63 4.65
C ILE A 74 24.28 -16.66 3.48
N THR A 75 24.26 -15.66 2.60
CA THR A 75 25.16 -15.60 1.45
C THR A 75 26.63 -15.48 1.87
N LEU A 76 26.92 -14.70 2.92
CA LEU A 76 28.27 -14.56 3.44
C LEU A 76 28.82 -15.83 4.09
N PHE A 77 28.02 -16.51 4.92
CA PHE A 77 28.45 -17.69 5.65
C PHE A 77 28.42 -18.97 4.79
N PHE A 78 27.38 -19.15 3.97
CA PHE A 78 27.22 -20.34 3.14
C PHE A 78 27.84 -20.21 1.74
N GLY A 79 28.26 -19.01 1.33
CA GLY A 79 29.03 -18.81 0.10
C GLY A 79 30.36 -19.58 0.08
N GLN A 80 30.87 -19.96 1.26
CA GLN A 80 32.07 -20.78 1.41
C GLN A 80 31.82 -22.29 1.22
N PHE A 81 30.55 -22.74 1.28
CA PHE A 81 30.19 -24.15 1.21
C PHE A 81 29.46 -24.49 -0.11
N ASN A 82 30.16 -25.22 -0.99
CA ASN A 82 29.66 -25.96 -2.16
C ASN A 82 29.05 -25.21 -3.35
N GLY A 83 29.06 -23.87 -3.44
CA GLY A 83 28.68 -23.12 -4.66
C GLY A 83 27.21 -23.25 -5.11
N VAL A 84 26.42 -24.14 -4.50
CA VAL A 84 25.00 -24.38 -4.77
C VAL A 84 24.09 -23.55 -3.87
N ILE A 85 24.43 -23.48 -2.58
CA ILE A 85 23.54 -22.96 -1.54
C ILE A 85 23.30 -21.47 -1.75
N ALA A 86 24.36 -20.68 -1.93
CA ALA A 86 24.22 -19.23 -2.02
C ALA A 86 23.39 -18.79 -3.24
N PRO A 87 23.61 -19.32 -4.48
CA PRO A 87 22.77 -18.97 -5.62
C PRO A 87 21.31 -19.45 -5.48
N LEU A 88 21.08 -20.62 -4.88
CA LEU A 88 19.72 -21.12 -4.61
C LEU A 88 18.96 -20.17 -3.66
N PHE A 89 19.57 -19.83 -2.53
CA PHE A 89 18.97 -18.90 -1.55
C PHE A 89 18.82 -17.49 -2.11
N PHE A 90 19.71 -17.06 -3.00
CA PHE A 90 19.57 -15.82 -3.75
C PHE A 90 18.28 -15.81 -4.57
N GLY A 91 18.05 -16.85 -5.38
CA GLY A 91 16.82 -16.97 -6.16
C GLY A 91 15.56 -16.93 -5.31
N ILE A 92 15.59 -17.62 -4.16
CA ILE A 92 14.50 -17.64 -3.18
C ILE A 92 14.26 -16.24 -2.59
N ALA A 93 15.29 -15.59 -2.06
CA ALA A 93 15.18 -14.33 -1.36
C ALA A 93 14.70 -13.20 -2.29
N ILE A 94 15.28 -13.09 -3.48
CA ILE A 94 14.89 -12.06 -4.46
C ILE A 94 13.48 -12.31 -4.99
N SER A 95 13.08 -13.57 -5.19
CA SER A 95 11.69 -13.90 -5.56
C SER A 95 10.70 -13.51 -4.45
N PHE A 96 11.00 -13.79 -3.18
CA PHE A 96 10.18 -13.33 -2.05
C PHE A 96 10.09 -11.80 -1.97
N ILE A 97 11.19 -11.10 -2.24
CA ILE A 97 11.23 -9.64 -2.36
C ILE A 97 10.30 -9.15 -3.47
N GLY A 98 10.40 -9.73 -4.67
CA GLY A 98 9.52 -9.41 -5.81
C GLY A 98 8.05 -9.67 -5.50
N PHE A 99 7.78 -10.74 -4.75
CA PHE A 99 6.43 -11.10 -4.31
C PHE A 99 5.87 -10.06 -3.33
N LEU A 100 6.66 -9.64 -2.33
CA LEU A 100 6.28 -8.58 -1.40
C LEU A 100 6.01 -7.25 -2.13
N ILE A 101 6.88 -6.87 -3.07
CA ILE A 101 6.70 -5.65 -3.88
C ILE A 101 5.41 -5.74 -4.69
N SER A 102 5.18 -6.84 -5.40
CA SER A 102 3.99 -7.04 -6.22
C SER A 102 2.71 -7.03 -5.39
N PHE A 103 2.76 -7.63 -4.21
CA PHE A 103 1.61 -7.69 -3.32
C PHE A 103 1.31 -6.32 -2.67
N ILE A 104 2.35 -5.52 -2.38
CA ILE A 104 2.20 -4.11 -2.01
C ILE A 104 1.58 -3.31 -3.16
N LEU A 105 2.08 -3.46 -4.38
CA LEU A 105 1.57 -2.77 -5.58
C LEU A 105 0.11 -3.14 -5.88
N TYR A 106 -0.21 -4.42 -5.72
CA TYR A 106 -1.57 -4.93 -5.83
C TYR A 106 -2.50 -4.28 -4.79
N ALA A 107 -2.08 -4.28 -3.53
CA ALA A 107 -2.88 -3.68 -2.47
C ALA A 107 -2.98 -2.14 -2.57
N SER A 108 -2.11 -1.51 -3.35
CA SER A 108 -2.15 -0.10 -3.70
C SER A 108 -2.96 0.25 -4.95
N ASN A 109 -3.68 -0.72 -5.52
CA ASN A 109 -4.57 -0.53 -6.67
C ASN A 109 -3.91 -0.14 -8.00
N GLN A 110 -2.59 -0.34 -8.16
CA GLN A 110 -1.91 -0.06 -9.43
C GLN A 110 -2.02 -1.19 -10.46
N ILE A 111 -2.33 -2.43 -10.04
CA ILE A 111 -2.33 -3.62 -10.91
C ILE A 111 -3.52 -4.54 -10.56
N LYS A 112 -4.27 -5.02 -11.56
CA LYS A 112 -5.37 -5.99 -11.38
C LYS A 112 -4.87 -7.29 -10.72
N LYS A 113 -5.67 -7.88 -9.81
CA LYS A 113 -5.34 -9.13 -9.11
C LYS A 113 -5.18 -10.28 -10.10
N ASN A 114 -3.95 -10.64 -10.42
CA ASN A 114 -3.66 -11.86 -11.14
C ASN A 114 -2.47 -12.57 -10.45
N PRO A 115 -2.73 -13.65 -9.69
CA PRO A 115 -1.66 -14.40 -9.02
C PRO A 115 -0.56 -14.85 -9.97
N LEU A 116 -0.92 -15.19 -11.21
CA LEU A 116 0.03 -15.59 -12.24
C LEU A 116 0.98 -14.45 -12.62
N LEU A 117 0.49 -13.20 -12.71
CA LEU A 117 1.36 -12.04 -12.96
C LEU A 117 2.32 -11.78 -11.80
N ILE A 118 1.86 -11.96 -10.56
CA ILE A 118 2.69 -11.77 -9.35
C ILE A 118 3.83 -12.79 -9.33
N ILE A 119 3.52 -14.05 -9.64
CA ILE A 119 4.50 -15.15 -9.70
C ILE A 119 5.50 -14.90 -10.83
N LEU A 120 5.01 -14.58 -12.03
CA LEU A 120 5.87 -14.30 -13.18
C LEU A 120 6.77 -13.10 -12.91
N PHE A 121 6.24 -12.02 -12.33
CA PHE A 121 7.06 -10.87 -11.96
C PHE A 121 8.14 -11.25 -10.95
N SER A 122 7.79 -11.97 -9.88
CA SER A 122 8.72 -12.37 -8.82
C SER A 122 9.84 -13.27 -9.36
N PHE A 123 9.48 -14.24 -10.20
CA PHE A 123 10.42 -15.11 -10.89
C PHE A 123 11.37 -14.32 -11.80
N ASN A 124 10.82 -13.50 -12.70
CA ASN A 124 11.63 -12.71 -13.64
C ASN A 124 12.55 -11.72 -12.93
N LEU A 125 12.10 -11.13 -11.81
CA LEU A 125 12.91 -10.24 -10.99
C LEU A 125 14.13 -10.99 -10.43
N ALA A 126 13.94 -12.20 -9.88
CA ALA A 126 15.05 -13.02 -9.40
C ALA A 126 16.06 -13.39 -10.51
N VAL A 127 15.58 -13.82 -11.67
CA VAL A 127 16.44 -14.15 -12.82
C VAL A 127 17.22 -12.92 -13.30
N THR A 128 16.56 -11.76 -13.41
CA THR A 128 17.18 -10.51 -13.86
C THR A 128 18.30 -10.06 -12.92
N PHE A 129 18.05 -10.06 -11.60
CA PHE A 129 19.07 -9.69 -10.62
C PHE A 129 20.21 -10.70 -10.56
N GLY A 130 19.91 -12.00 -10.68
CA GLY A 130 20.94 -13.02 -10.83
C GLY A 130 21.80 -12.74 -12.05
N PHE A 131 21.19 -12.33 -13.16
CA PHE A 131 21.89 -12.11 -14.43
C PHE A 131 22.80 -10.89 -14.36
N GLY A 132 22.30 -9.80 -13.79
CA GLY A 132 23.10 -8.62 -13.47
C GLY A 132 24.30 -8.96 -12.58
N LEU A 133 24.13 -9.88 -11.62
CA LEU A 133 25.22 -10.36 -10.76
C LEU A 133 26.31 -11.11 -11.53
N GLU A 134 25.94 -12.06 -12.39
CA GLU A 134 26.93 -12.81 -13.19
C GLU A 134 27.62 -11.92 -14.23
N ILE A 135 26.89 -10.98 -14.84
CA ILE A 135 27.47 -9.93 -15.71
C ILE A 135 28.47 -9.07 -14.94
N LEU A 136 28.12 -8.63 -13.73
CA LEU A 136 29.00 -7.80 -12.91
C LEU A 136 30.29 -8.55 -12.58
N LYS A 137 30.20 -9.83 -12.21
CA LYS A 137 31.37 -10.70 -11.98
C LYS A 137 32.26 -10.77 -13.23
N TYR A 138 31.66 -10.96 -14.40
CA TYR A 138 32.37 -11.01 -15.66
C TYR A 138 33.14 -9.71 -15.94
N TYR A 139 32.47 -8.56 -15.90
CA TYR A 139 33.12 -7.27 -16.20
C TYR A 139 34.16 -6.86 -15.17
N LEU A 140 33.96 -7.16 -13.88
CA LEU A 140 34.99 -6.92 -12.86
C LEU A 140 36.25 -7.73 -13.15
N LYS A 141 36.10 -9.02 -13.53
CA LYS A 141 37.24 -9.87 -13.87
C LYS A 141 37.97 -9.36 -15.12
N PHE A 142 37.21 -8.91 -16.12
CA PHE A 142 37.74 -8.31 -17.34
C PHE A 142 38.52 -7.00 -17.07
N LEU A 143 37.92 -6.06 -16.33
CA LEU A 143 38.54 -4.75 -16.03
C LEU A 143 39.84 -4.86 -15.24
N LEU A 144 39.97 -5.92 -14.43
CA LEU A 144 41.17 -6.18 -13.62
C LEU A 144 42.24 -6.97 -14.38
N GLY A 145 42.04 -7.28 -15.67
CA GLY A 145 43.04 -7.92 -16.53
C GLY A 145 43.25 -9.43 -16.27
N TYR A 146 42.28 -10.12 -15.66
CA TYR A 146 42.39 -11.56 -15.37
C TYR A 146 41.91 -12.43 -16.55
N GLU A 147 42.59 -13.56 -16.77
CA GLU A 147 42.20 -14.52 -17.80
C GLU A 147 40.85 -15.21 -17.50
N LEU A 148 39.98 -15.24 -18.52
CA LEU A 148 38.69 -15.92 -18.49
C LEU A 148 38.91 -17.42 -18.77
N SER A 149 38.74 -18.24 -17.74
CA SER A 149 38.84 -19.71 -17.86
C SER A 149 37.48 -20.34 -18.17
N LEU A 150 37.49 -21.52 -18.79
CA LEU A 150 36.28 -22.33 -19.02
C LEU A 150 35.55 -22.64 -17.70
N SER A 151 36.31 -22.82 -16.60
CA SER A 151 35.76 -23.03 -15.25
C SER A 151 34.97 -21.84 -14.71
N THR A 152 35.29 -20.61 -15.15
CA THR A 152 34.54 -19.42 -14.78
C THR A 152 33.15 -19.44 -15.42
N TYR A 153 33.08 -19.83 -16.69
CA TYR A 153 31.81 -19.93 -17.43
C TYR A 153 30.91 -21.03 -16.86
N THR A 154 31.47 -22.22 -16.60
CA THR A 154 30.70 -23.33 -16.02
C THR A 154 30.16 -22.97 -14.64
N TYR A 155 30.95 -22.27 -13.81
CA TYR A 155 30.49 -21.77 -12.52
C TYR A 155 29.32 -20.78 -12.66
N SER A 156 29.42 -19.80 -13.58
CA SER A 156 28.33 -18.85 -13.82
C SER A 156 27.04 -19.53 -14.31
N MET A 157 27.16 -20.54 -15.19
CA MET A 157 26.00 -21.30 -15.66
C MET A 157 25.37 -22.15 -14.54
N MET A 158 26.18 -22.78 -13.68
CA MET A 158 25.69 -23.50 -12.51
C MET A 158 25.01 -22.55 -11.51
N SER A 159 25.62 -21.40 -11.23
CA SER A 159 25.06 -20.34 -10.38
C SER A 159 23.67 -19.94 -10.88
N MET A 160 23.56 -19.65 -12.17
CA MET A 160 22.29 -19.33 -12.84
C MET A 160 21.23 -20.41 -12.71
N THR A 161 21.63 -21.65 -12.92
CA THR A 161 20.72 -22.80 -12.80
C THR A 161 20.11 -22.86 -11.40
N TYR A 162 20.93 -22.69 -10.37
CA TYR A 162 20.44 -22.69 -8.98
C TYR A 162 19.61 -21.44 -8.63
N VAL A 163 19.94 -20.26 -9.17
CA VAL A 163 19.08 -19.07 -9.02
C VAL A 163 17.69 -19.34 -9.60
N ILE A 164 17.61 -19.92 -10.80
CA ILE A 164 16.34 -20.25 -11.45
C ILE A 164 15.55 -21.27 -10.62
N ILE A 165 16.20 -22.34 -10.14
CA ILE A 165 15.56 -23.35 -9.29
C ILE A 165 15.02 -22.70 -8.01
N GLY A 166 15.83 -21.87 -7.34
CA GLY A 166 15.42 -21.17 -6.13
C GLY A 166 14.23 -20.24 -6.37
N ALA A 167 14.27 -19.49 -7.48
CA ALA A 167 13.19 -18.61 -7.88
C ALA A 167 11.89 -19.38 -8.19
N LEU A 168 11.97 -20.54 -8.86
CA LEU A 168 10.82 -21.42 -9.12
C LEU A 168 10.20 -21.95 -7.83
N ILE A 169 11.02 -22.46 -6.91
CA ILE A 169 10.56 -22.97 -5.60
C ILE A 169 9.81 -21.88 -4.85
N ALA A 170 10.41 -20.69 -4.72
CA ALA A 170 9.77 -19.56 -4.04
C ALA A 170 8.47 -19.11 -4.73
N SER A 171 8.44 -19.12 -6.07
CA SER A 171 7.27 -18.74 -6.86
C SER A 171 6.10 -19.72 -6.67
N ILE A 172 6.38 -21.03 -6.64
CA ILE A 172 5.37 -22.08 -6.38
C ILE A 172 4.84 -21.97 -4.95
N ILE A 173 5.73 -21.82 -3.97
CA ILE A 173 5.34 -21.63 -2.57
C ILE A 173 4.49 -20.37 -2.43
N GLY A 174 4.88 -19.26 -3.08
CA GLY A 174 4.13 -18.02 -3.12
C GLY A 174 2.74 -18.20 -3.71
N TYR A 175 2.60 -18.96 -4.80
CA TYR A 175 1.29 -19.27 -5.39
C TYR A 175 0.37 -20.02 -4.44
N ILE A 176 0.87 -21.13 -3.87
CA ILE A 176 0.11 -21.95 -2.92
C ILE A 176 -0.31 -21.09 -1.74
N TYR A 177 0.61 -20.27 -1.22
CA TYR A 177 0.33 -19.38 -0.11
C TYR A 177 -0.76 -18.36 -0.44
N MET A 178 -0.72 -17.73 -1.62
CA MET A 178 -1.76 -16.80 -2.06
C MET A 178 -3.14 -17.47 -2.15
N LYS A 179 -3.18 -18.74 -2.54
CA LYS A 179 -4.42 -19.50 -2.68
C LYS A 179 -4.98 -19.97 -1.32
N THR A 180 -4.12 -20.23 -0.33
CA THR A 180 -4.52 -20.90 0.93
C THR A 180 -4.46 -20.03 2.19
N ARG A 181 -3.53 -19.06 2.32
CA ARG A 181 -3.27 -18.32 3.57
C ARG A 181 -3.16 -16.80 3.39
N MET A 182 -4.19 -16.18 2.84
CA MET A 182 -4.26 -14.72 2.61
C MET A 182 -4.04 -13.85 3.88
N ASN A 183 -4.36 -14.34 5.08
CA ASN A 183 -4.51 -13.49 6.27
C ASN A 183 -3.22 -12.83 6.79
N PHE A 184 -2.07 -13.52 6.79
CA PHE A 184 -0.83 -12.95 7.34
C PHE A 184 -0.19 -11.94 6.37
N ILE A 185 -0.17 -12.22 5.06
CA ILE A 185 0.29 -11.20 4.09
C ILE A 185 -0.67 -10.00 4.10
N LYS A 186 -1.99 -10.22 4.18
CA LYS A 186 -2.98 -9.14 4.37
C LYS A 186 -2.62 -8.28 5.58
N GLN A 187 -2.20 -8.86 6.71
CA GLN A 187 -1.78 -8.09 7.89
C GLN A 187 -0.49 -7.27 7.65
N ILE A 188 0.52 -7.83 6.99
CA ILE A 188 1.76 -7.10 6.66
C ILE A 188 1.45 -5.92 5.75
N VAL A 189 0.63 -6.15 4.72
CA VAL A 189 0.17 -5.09 3.82
C VAL A 189 -0.66 -4.06 4.55
N LYS A 190 -1.57 -4.49 5.42
CA LYS A 190 -2.39 -3.56 6.20
C LYS A 190 -1.52 -2.64 7.04
N LYS A 191 -0.46 -3.18 7.66
CA LYS A 191 0.56 -2.38 8.36
C LYS A 191 1.33 -1.45 7.42
N PHE A 192 1.70 -1.91 6.23
CA PHE A 192 2.40 -1.09 5.25
C PHE A 192 1.55 0.07 4.73
N ILE A 193 0.30 -0.19 4.36
CA ILE A 193 -0.63 0.84 3.90
C ILE A 193 -0.94 1.82 5.03
N ASN A 194 -1.21 1.34 6.25
CA ASN A 194 -1.40 2.21 7.43
C ASN A 194 -0.18 3.08 7.74
N SER A 195 1.03 2.61 7.40
CA SER A 195 2.26 3.39 7.58
C SER A 195 2.45 4.44 6.47
N ASN A 196 1.70 4.33 5.37
CA ASN A 196 1.82 5.16 4.16
C ASN A 196 0.44 5.62 3.64
N PRO A 197 -0.43 6.23 4.48
CA PRO A 197 -1.84 6.47 4.15
C PRO A 197 -2.08 7.49 3.03
N ASN A 198 -1.08 8.33 2.72
CA ASN A 198 -1.18 9.34 1.66
C ASN A 198 -0.78 8.80 0.28
N LYS A 199 -0.19 7.60 0.20
CA LYS A 199 0.26 6.95 -1.05
C LYS A 199 -0.53 5.69 -1.36
N PHE A 200 -1.07 5.06 -0.33
CA PHE A 200 -1.78 3.80 -0.41
C PHE A 200 -3.03 3.90 0.46
N SER A 201 -4.18 3.50 -0.08
CA SER A 201 -5.48 3.55 0.59
C SER A 201 -6.02 2.13 0.75
N LEU A 202 -6.51 1.78 1.95
CA LEU A 202 -6.72 0.40 2.37
C LEU A 202 -7.90 -0.33 1.74
N ILE A 203 -8.77 0.35 1.02
CA ILE A 203 -10.07 -0.22 0.66
C ILE A 203 -10.18 -0.09 -0.82
N ASP A 204 -9.82 -1.16 -1.51
CA ASP A 204 -10.18 -1.37 -2.90
C ASP A 204 -10.43 -2.85 -3.24
N ASP A 205 -10.40 -3.77 -2.25
CA ASP A 205 -10.87 -5.15 -2.45
C ASP A 205 -12.41 -5.18 -2.31
N PRO A 206 -13.17 -5.53 -3.36
CA PRO A 206 -14.64 -5.62 -3.29
C PRO A 206 -15.13 -6.48 -2.12
N SER A 207 -14.37 -7.50 -1.71
CA SER A 207 -14.71 -8.34 -0.56
C SER A 207 -14.71 -7.60 0.78
N GLU A 208 -13.78 -6.66 0.98
CA GLU A 208 -13.70 -5.89 2.23
C GLU A 208 -14.78 -4.81 2.29
N ILE A 209 -15.17 -4.26 1.13
CA ILE A 209 -16.32 -3.35 1.03
C ILE A 209 -17.61 -4.12 1.34
N LEU A 210 -17.77 -5.32 0.81
CA LEU A 210 -18.92 -6.18 1.12
C LEU A 210 -18.99 -6.53 2.62
N GLU A 211 -17.86 -6.80 3.27
CA GLU A 211 -17.82 -7.00 4.73
C GLU A 211 -18.23 -5.75 5.51
N LEU A 212 -17.78 -4.56 5.08
CA LEU A 212 -18.19 -3.28 5.68
C LEU A 212 -19.69 -3.03 5.49
N ILE A 213 -20.23 -3.25 4.30
CA ILE A 213 -21.66 -3.11 4.02
C ILE A 213 -22.46 -4.07 4.90
N LYS A 214 -22.02 -5.32 5.05
CA LYS A 214 -22.64 -6.32 5.93
C LYS A 214 -22.59 -5.96 7.42
N SER A 215 -21.61 -5.16 7.85
CA SER A 215 -21.53 -4.71 9.25
C SER A 215 -22.62 -3.70 9.62
N GLY A 216 -23.30 -3.12 8.62
CA GLY A 216 -24.37 -2.16 8.80
C GLY A 216 -23.90 -0.74 9.12
N GLU A 217 -24.84 0.20 9.07
CA GLU A 217 -24.60 1.60 9.41
C GLU A 217 -24.20 1.77 10.88
N ASN A 218 -23.33 2.73 11.15
CA ASN A 218 -22.87 3.06 12.49
C ASN A 218 -22.39 4.52 12.56
N GLU A 219 -21.79 4.93 13.69
CA GLU A 219 -21.33 6.31 13.87
C GLU A 219 -20.36 6.79 12.78
N LYS A 220 -19.58 5.88 12.19
CA LYS A 220 -18.55 6.17 11.18
C LYS A 220 -18.86 5.60 9.80
N LEU A 221 -20.04 5.02 9.60
CA LEU A 221 -20.43 4.39 8.34
C LEU A 221 -21.89 4.71 8.03
N GLU A 222 -22.13 5.32 6.88
CA GLU A 222 -23.47 5.68 6.39
C GLU A 222 -23.66 5.15 4.96
N PHE A 223 -24.87 4.74 4.63
CA PHE A 223 -25.30 4.37 3.29
C PHE A 223 -26.30 5.39 2.72
N LYS A 224 -26.19 5.62 1.42
CA LYS A 224 -27.16 6.38 0.63
C LYS A 224 -27.38 5.65 -0.68
N SER A 225 -28.65 5.45 -1.04
CA SER A 225 -28.96 4.73 -2.28
C SER A 225 -28.53 5.50 -3.53
N THR A 226 -28.57 6.83 -3.48
CA THR A 226 -28.35 7.74 -4.63
C THR A 226 -27.73 9.05 -4.16
N LEU A 227 -27.13 9.80 -5.09
CA LEU A 227 -26.61 11.14 -4.83
C LEU A 227 -27.69 12.23 -4.94
N ARG A 228 -28.59 12.11 -5.93
CA ARG A 228 -29.58 13.16 -6.27
C ARG A 228 -30.95 12.61 -6.67
N MET A 229 -31.05 11.34 -7.07
CA MET A 229 -32.31 10.76 -7.54
C MET A 229 -33.19 10.35 -6.35
N ASN A 230 -34.40 10.89 -6.27
CA ASN A 230 -35.43 10.36 -5.37
C ASN A 230 -36.04 9.10 -6.01
N LEU A 231 -35.80 7.94 -5.42
CA LEU A 231 -36.23 6.65 -5.99
C LEU A 231 -37.75 6.46 -6.03
N TYR A 232 -38.50 7.10 -5.14
CA TYR A 232 -39.97 7.04 -5.11
C TYR A 232 -40.58 7.93 -6.20
N LEU A 233 -40.12 9.19 -6.28
CA LEU A 233 -40.63 10.17 -7.24
C LEU A 233 -39.98 10.06 -8.63
N LYS A 234 -38.90 9.28 -8.76
CA LYS A 234 -38.09 9.08 -9.98
C LYS A 234 -37.61 10.38 -10.63
N GLN A 235 -37.38 11.41 -9.82
CA GLN A 235 -36.90 12.72 -10.23
C GLN A 235 -35.70 13.17 -9.39
N ILE A 236 -34.92 14.11 -9.95
CA ILE A 236 -33.83 14.76 -9.23
C ILE A 236 -34.41 15.59 -8.10
N ASP A 237 -33.87 15.43 -6.90
CA ASP A 237 -34.34 16.07 -5.68
C ASP A 237 -33.15 16.64 -4.90
N ARG A 238 -33.15 17.97 -4.73
CA ARG A 238 -32.10 18.69 -3.99
C ARG A 238 -32.03 18.26 -2.53
N LYS A 239 -33.10 17.73 -1.95
CA LYS A 239 -33.09 17.22 -0.57
C LYS A 239 -32.20 15.98 -0.43
N ILE A 240 -32.07 15.18 -1.49
CA ILE A 240 -31.19 14.00 -1.51
C ILE A 240 -29.73 14.47 -1.56
N GLU A 241 -29.42 15.44 -2.42
CA GLU A 241 -28.08 16.06 -2.48
C GLU A 241 -27.70 16.68 -1.12
N PHE A 242 -28.65 17.41 -0.52
CA PHE A 242 -28.46 18.01 0.80
C PHE A 242 -28.20 16.96 1.88
N SER A 243 -28.94 15.85 1.87
CA SER A 243 -28.74 14.74 2.82
C SER A 243 -27.34 14.14 2.73
N VAL A 244 -26.80 13.97 1.51
CA VAL A 244 -25.42 13.52 1.30
C VAL A 244 -24.43 14.51 1.90
N LEU A 245 -24.54 15.80 1.58
CA LEU A 245 -23.63 16.84 2.08
C LEU A 245 -23.73 17.03 3.60
N LYS A 246 -24.93 16.88 4.18
CA LYS A 246 -25.17 16.87 5.63
C LYS A 246 -24.37 15.77 6.31
N THR A 247 -24.35 14.57 5.74
CA THR A 247 -23.54 13.46 6.28
C THR A 247 -22.04 13.76 6.18
N LEU A 248 -21.55 14.30 5.06
CA LEU A 248 -20.14 14.64 4.89
C LEU A 248 -19.68 15.67 5.93
N THR A 249 -20.44 16.76 6.10
CA THR A 249 -20.14 17.79 7.10
C THR A 249 -20.19 17.26 8.53
N ALA A 250 -21.20 16.44 8.86
CA ALA A 250 -21.31 15.77 10.16
C ALA A 250 -20.10 14.88 10.47
N PHE A 251 -19.61 14.10 9.51
CA PHE A 251 -18.41 13.27 9.69
C PHE A 251 -17.17 14.12 9.95
N MET A 252 -16.94 15.15 9.14
CA MET A 252 -15.76 16.00 9.26
C MET A 252 -15.74 16.81 10.57
N ASN A 253 -16.90 17.29 11.03
CA ASN A 253 -17.02 17.98 12.33
C ASN A 253 -16.79 17.04 13.53
N SER A 254 -17.05 15.74 13.34
CA SER A 254 -16.98 14.72 14.40
C SER A 254 -15.64 13.96 14.37
N ASN A 255 -15.69 12.62 14.23
CA ASN A 255 -14.53 11.72 14.28
C ASN A 255 -14.10 11.19 12.90
N GLY A 256 -14.57 11.81 11.82
CA GLY A 256 -14.47 11.26 10.46
C GLY A 256 -15.45 10.10 10.23
N GLY A 257 -15.44 9.54 9.04
CA GLY A 257 -16.31 8.44 8.67
C GLY A 257 -16.28 8.13 7.18
N LYS A 258 -17.12 7.18 6.75
CA LYS A 258 -17.30 6.78 5.36
C LYS A 258 -18.77 6.83 4.99
N LEU A 259 -19.02 7.35 3.80
CA LEU A 259 -20.32 7.32 3.15
C LEU A 259 -20.23 6.44 1.90
N PHE A 260 -21.08 5.44 1.78
CA PHE A 260 -21.26 4.71 0.53
C PHE A 260 -22.50 5.21 -0.21
N ILE A 261 -22.34 5.58 -1.48
CA ILE A 261 -23.42 5.92 -2.39
C ILE A 261 -23.66 4.76 -3.37
N GLY A 262 -24.92 4.42 -3.61
CA GLY A 262 -25.31 3.24 -4.38
C GLY A 262 -25.59 2.01 -3.52
N VAL A 263 -25.76 2.19 -2.20
CA VAL A 263 -26.09 1.14 -1.24
C VAL A 263 -27.35 1.56 -0.48
N ASN A 264 -28.34 0.68 -0.36
CA ASN A 264 -29.55 0.99 0.41
C ASN A 264 -29.36 0.71 1.91
N ASP A 265 -30.34 1.12 2.71
CA ASP A 265 -30.30 1.00 4.18
C ASP A 265 -30.22 -0.47 4.64
N SER A 266 -30.64 -1.42 3.79
CA SER A 266 -30.54 -2.87 4.03
C SER A 266 -29.17 -3.46 3.64
N GLY A 267 -28.27 -2.66 3.07
CA GLY A 267 -26.96 -3.10 2.57
C GLY A 267 -26.99 -3.74 1.17
N GLU A 268 -28.08 -3.60 0.42
CA GLU A 268 -28.16 -4.05 -0.97
C GLU A 268 -27.44 -3.05 -1.90
N ILE A 269 -26.73 -3.60 -2.89
CA ILE A 269 -25.98 -2.81 -3.86
C ILE A 269 -26.90 -2.41 -5.02
N ASN A 270 -27.28 -1.14 -5.08
CA ASN A 270 -28.08 -0.57 -6.15
C ASN A 270 -27.22 0.06 -7.26
N GLY A 271 -26.06 0.57 -6.87
CA GLY A 271 -25.17 1.36 -7.72
C GLY A 271 -25.70 2.76 -8.03
N ILE A 272 -24.88 3.57 -8.72
CA ILE A 272 -25.17 4.98 -9.01
C ILE A 272 -25.88 5.23 -10.35
N SER A 273 -26.25 4.18 -11.09
CA SER A 273 -26.90 4.32 -12.41
C SER A 273 -28.24 5.06 -12.33
N GLN A 274 -28.94 4.95 -11.20
CA GLN A 274 -30.20 5.64 -10.93
C GLN A 274 -30.06 7.17 -10.92
N ASP A 275 -28.86 7.70 -10.66
CA ASP A 275 -28.61 9.15 -10.65
C ASP A 275 -28.57 9.77 -12.06
N LYS A 276 -28.67 8.95 -13.12
CA LYS A 276 -28.72 9.38 -14.54
C LYS A 276 -27.54 10.27 -14.95
N PHE A 277 -26.33 9.93 -14.49
CA PHE A 277 -25.11 10.51 -15.04
C PHE A 277 -24.62 9.66 -16.23
N GLU A 278 -24.00 10.31 -17.22
CA GLU A 278 -23.43 9.63 -18.39
C GLU A 278 -22.33 8.64 -18.00
N ASN A 279 -21.49 9.02 -17.04
CA ASN A 279 -20.38 8.23 -16.53
C ASN A 279 -19.99 8.67 -15.11
N TYR A 280 -19.06 7.93 -14.50
CA TYR A 280 -18.53 8.25 -13.18
C TYR A 280 -17.85 9.63 -13.13
N ASP A 281 -17.17 10.06 -14.19
CA ASP A 281 -16.47 11.35 -14.20
C ASP A 281 -17.46 12.52 -14.04
N LYS A 282 -18.61 12.46 -14.72
CA LYS A 282 -19.69 13.46 -14.57
C LYS A 282 -20.33 13.42 -13.18
N PHE A 283 -20.51 12.22 -12.61
CA PHE A 283 -20.97 12.08 -11.22
C PHE A 283 -19.98 12.74 -10.25
N ASN A 284 -18.69 12.42 -10.38
CA ASN A 284 -17.65 12.90 -9.48
C ASN A 284 -17.45 14.42 -9.61
N LEU A 285 -17.52 14.95 -10.84
CA LEU A 285 -17.50 16.40 -11.09
C LEU A 285 -18.68 17.10 -10.41
N HIS A 286 -19.90 16.55 -10.53
CA HIS A 286 -21.09 17.10 -9.89
C HIS A 286 -20.97 17.11 -8.36
N LEU A 287 -20.60 15.98 -7.77
CA LEU A 287 -20.37 15.87 -6.32
C LEU A 287 -19.28 16.86 -5.85
N THR A 288 -18.19 16.98 -6.59
CA THR A 288 -17.11 17.90 -6.27
C THR A 288 -17.57 19.36 -6.31
N ASN A 289 -18.42 19.73 -7.28
CA ASN A 289 -18.99 21.06 -7.37
C ASN A 289 -19.96 21.33 -6.21
N LEU A 290 -20.83 20.37 -5.87
CA LEU A 290 -21.70 20.46 -4.70
C LEU A 290 -20.90 20.73 -3.41
N ILE A 291 -19.79 20.00 -3.20
CA ILE A 291 -18.91 20.20 -2.04
C ILE A 291 -18.30 21.62 -2.07
N LYS A 292 -17.77 22.07 -3.21
CA LYS A 292 -17.17 23.40 -3.33
C LYS A 292 -18.17 24.51 -3.03
N ASP A 293 -19.38 24.40 -3.55
CA ASP A 293 -20.40 25.44 -3.48
C ASP A 293 -21.06 25.50 -2.10
N LYS A 294 -21.28 24.34 -1.47
CA LYS A 294 -22.10 24.21 -0.26
C LYS A 294 -21.29 24.02 1.03
N ILE A 295 -20.09 23.47 0.94
CA ILE A 295 -19.22 23.19 2.10
C ILE A 295 -18.00 24.12 2.09
N GLY A 296 -17.35 24.27 0.93
CA GLY A 296 -16.17 25.11 0.76
C GLY A 296 -14.98 24.34 0.19
N LYS A 297 -14.22 25.01 -0.69
CA LYS A 297 -13.07 24.41 -1.40
C LYS A 297 -11.92 24.03 -0.47
N GLU A 298 -11.78 24.73 0.65
CA GLU A 298 -10.75 24.51 1.66
C GLU A 298 -10.86 23.14 2.37
N PHE A 299 -12.04 22.51 2.30
CA PHE A 299 -12.29 21.22 2.94
C PHE A 299 -12.10 20.02 2.01
N LEU A 300 -11.87 20.23 0.70
CA LEU A 300 -11.59 19.16 -0.26
C LEU A 300 -10.44 18.22 0.17
N PRO A 301 -9.32 18.68 0.78
CA PRO A 301 -8.26 17.78 1.23
C PRO A 301 -8.67 16.79 2.33
N PHE A 302 -9.80 17.02 3.00
CA PHE A 302 -10.34 16.12 4.02
C PHE A 302 -11.28 15.06 3.43
N ILE A 303 -11.58 15.11 2.13
CA ILE A 303 -12.53 14.23 1.46
C ILE A 303 -11.81 13.43 0.39
N ASN A 304 -11.89 12.11 0.48
CA ASN A 304 -11.36 11.18 -0.53
C ASN A 304 -12.52 10.43 -1.18
N ILE A 305 -12.67 10.55 -2.51
CA ILE A 305 -13.77 9.95 -3.26
C ILE A 305 -13.22 8.83 -4.14
N LYS A 306 -13.84 7.66 -4.07
CA LYS A 306 -13.47 6.49 -4.87
C LYS A 306 -14.69 5.80 -5.45
N SER A 307 -14.53 5.14 -6.59
CA SER A 307 -15.55 4.25 -7.16
C SER A 307 -15.13 2.80 -7.11
N PHE A 308 -16.09 1.91 -6.89
CA PHE A 308 -15.91 0.47 -6.94
C PHE A 308 -16.95 -0.19 -7.84
N LEU A 309 -16.51 -1.20 -8.59
CA LEU A 309 -17.41 -2.06 -9.35
C LEU A 309 -17.66 -3.34 -8.55
N ILE A 310 -18.87 -3.50 -8.02
CA ILE A 310 -19.29 -4.67 -7.25
C ILE A 310 -20.56 -5.23 -7.89
N GLU A 311 -20.57 -6.53 -8.21
CA GLU A 311 -21.70 -7.20 -8.88
C GLU A 311 -22.14 -6.50 -10.18
N GLY A 312 -21.19 -5.92 -10.92
CA GLY A 312 -21.46 -5.18 -12.16
C GLY A 312 -22.08 -3.78 -11.95
N LYS A 313 -22.28 -3.36 -10.71
CA LYS A 313 -22.83 -2.05 -10.32
C LYS A 313 -21.71 -1.17 -9.77
N THR A 314 -21.71 0.11 -10.15
CA THR A 314 -20.74 1.08 -9.63
C THR A 314 -21.26 1.70 -8.34
N ILE A 315 -20.53 1.57 -7.24
CA ILE A 315 -20.76 2.27 -5.98
C ILE A 315 -19.68 3.32 -5.75
N VAL A 316 -19.95 4.31 -4.92
CA VAL A 316 -18.98 5.37 -4.59
C VAL A 316 -18.75 5.39 -3.09
N GLU A 317 -17.49 5.28 -2.67
CA GLU A 317 -17.07 5.52 -1.29
C GLU A 317 -16.56 6.96 -1.17
N ILE A 318 -17.01 7.64 -0.13
CA ILE A 318 -16.51 8.95 0.25
C ILE A 318 -15.98 8.83 1.68
N GLU A 319 -14.66 8.89 1.83
CA GLU A 319 -13.98 8.88 3.12
C GLU A 319 -13.73 10.32 3.57
N CYS A 320 -14.25 10.65 4.75
CA CYS A 320 -14.10 11.95 5.39
C CYS A 320 -13.12 11.87 6.57
N LYS A 321 -12.05 12.67 6.50
CA LYS A 321 -11.15 12.90 7.62
C LYS A 321 -11.75 13.93 8.57
N LYS A 322 -11.41 13.78 9.85
CA LYS A 322 -11.73 14.76 10.88
C LYS A 322 -11.09 16.12 10.54
N SER A 323 -11.88 17.19 10.62
CA SER A 323 -11.43 18.56 10.42
C SER A 323 -10.94 19.19 11.73
N ASP A 324 -10.00 20.11 11.60
CA ASP A 324 -9.47 20.96 12.67
C ASP A 324 -10.20 22.31 12.76
N LYS A 325 -11.08 22.60 11.80
CA LYS A 325 -11.94 23.80 11.76
C LYS A 325 -13.41 23.40 11.70
N PRO A 326 -14.32 24.20 12.30
CA PRO A 326 -15.76 23.97 12.18
C PRO A 326 -16.20 24.12 10.72
N ILE A 327 -17.07 23.23 10.28
CA ILE A 327 -17.62 23.20 8.92
C ILE A 327 -19.12 23.44 8.97
N PHE A 328 -19.57 24.43 8.21
CA PHE A 328 -20.98 24.75 8.05
C PHE A 328 -21.46 24.35 6.66
N LEU A 329 -22.65 23.78 6.58
CA LEU A 329 -23.30 23.45 5.33
C LEU A 329 -24.22 24.60 4.93
N LYS A 330 -24.01 25.16 3.74
CA LYS A 330 -24.85 26.24 3.21
C LYS A 330 -26.14 25.70 2.61
N ASP A 331 -27.30 26.09 3.15
CA ASP A 331 -28.58 25.93 2.46
C ASP A 331 -29.19 27.29 2.14
N ASN A 332 -29.20 27.64 0.86
CA ASN A 332 -29.61 28.96 0.37
C ASN A 332 -28.92 30.13 1.10
N LYS A 333 -29.59 30.76 2.06
CA LYS A 333 -29.07 31.90 2.85
C LYS A 333 -28.62 31.50 4.25
N ASP A 334 -28.94 30.29 4.68
CA ASP A 334 -28.66 29.81 6.04
C ASP A 334 -27.42 28.91 6.05
N GLU A 335 -26.68 28.95 7.15
CA GLU A 335 -25.53 28.09 7.40
C GLU A 335 -25.85 27.17 8.59
N GLU A 336 -25.84 25.86 8.33
CA GLU A 336 -26.23 24.85 9.31
C GLU A 336 -25.02 24.03 9.77
N PHE A 337 -24.93 23.77 11.07
CA PHE A 337 -23.84 22.98 11.64
C PHE A 337 -24.34 21.60 12.07
N PHE A 338 -23.70 20.57 11.53
CA PHE A 338 -24.07 19.18 11.81
C PHE A 338 -22.93 18.40 12.47
N ILE A 339 -23.31 17.47 13.36
CA ILE A 339 -22.41 16.48 13.97
C ILE A 339 -23.03 15.08 13.92
N ARG A 340 -22.21 14.04 14.08
CA ARG A 340 -22.68 12.67 14.31
C ARG A 340 -23.01 12.50 15.80
N ALA A 341 -24.20 11.96 16.05
CA ALA A 341 -24.64 11.47 17.36
C ALA A 341 -25.11 10.02 17.16
N GLY A 342 -24.22 9.06 17.43
CA GLY A 342 -24.43 7.67 17.02
C GLY A 342 -24.57 7.57 15.48
N PRO A 343 -25.50 6.75 14.95
CA PRO A 343 -25.68 6.61 13.50
C PRO A 343 -26.44 7.77 12.85
N SER A 344 -26.78 8.84 13.58
CA SER A 344 -27.60 9.95 13.06
C SER A 344 -26.82 11.25 12.99
N SER A 345 -27.17 12.08 12.00
CA SER A 345 -26.61 13.42 11.80
C SER A 345 -27.55 14.47 12.39
N VAL A 346 -27.13 15.11 13.49
CA VAL A 346 -27.92 16.07 14.28
C VAL A 346 -27.41 17.49 14.03
N GLN A 347 -28.34 18.43 13.90
CA GLN A 347 -28.04 19.86 13.78
C GLN A 347 -27.82 20.44 15.18
N LEU A 348 -26.75 21.20 15.38
CA LEU A 348 -26.53 21.97 16.60
C LEU A 348 -26.75 23.45 16.34
N ASN A 349 -27.55 24.08 17.20
CA ASN A 349 -27.86 25.51 17.14
C ASN A 349 -27.64 26.18 18.50
N GLY A 350 -27.55 27.51 18.50
CA GLY A 350 -27.51 28.32 19.73
C GLY A 350 -26.39 27.91 20.70
N ARG A 351 -26.77 27.61 21.95
CA ARG A 351 -25.81 27.33 23.03
C ARG A 351 -25.02 26.04 22.80
N GLU A 352 -25.66 24.98 22.33
CA GLU A 352 -25.01 23.67 22.12
C GLU A 352 -23.89 23.76 21.06
N LEU A 353 -24.12 24.54 20.01
CA LEU A 353 -23.14 24.80 18.96
C LEU A 353 -21.88 25.47 19.53
N VAL A 354 -22.06 26.53 20.32
CA VAL A 354 -20.95 27.30 20.91
C VAL A 354 -20.14 26.44 21.89
N GLU A 355 -20.82 25.66 22.74
CA GLU A 355 -20.18 24.73 23.66
C GLU A 355 -19.43 23.61 22.92
N TYR A 356 -19.99 23.09 21.83
CA TYR A 356 -19.31 22.09 21.01
C TYR A 356 -18.05 22.66 20.36
N ILE A 357 -18.17 23.83 19.71
CA ILE A 357 -17.05 24.44 18.99
C ILE A 357 -15.90 24.78 19.94
N SER A 358 -16.20 25.40 21.08
CA SER A 358 -15.20 25.75 22.09
C SER A 358 -14.49 24.51 22.65
N ARG A 359 -15.21 23.41 22.92
CA ARG A 359 -14.57 22.18 23.40
C ARG A 359 -13.73 21.48 22.33
N ARG A 360 -14.20 21.49 21.07
CA ARG A 360 -13.67 20.64 20.00
C ARG A 360 -12.58 21.31 19.14
N PHE A 361 -12.63 22.63 18.99
CA PHE A 361 -11.79 23.38 18.05
C PHE A 361 -10.97 24.51 18.71
N SER A 362 -11.02 24.70 20.04
CA SER A 362 -10.33 25.80 20.76
C SER A 362 -8.81 25.87 20.64
N LYS A 363 -8.14 24.88 20.05
CA LYS A 363 -6.71 24.99 19.74
C LYS A 363 -6.39 25.79 18.46
N HIS A 364 -7.41 26.22 17.71
CA HIS A 364 -7.25 26.84 16.38
C HIS A 364 -8.16 28.05 16.10
N LEU A 365 -8.86 28.56 17.13
CA LEU A 365 -9.49 29.88 17.12
C LEU A 365 -8.54 30.85 17.82
#